data_AF-A0A5E5BKR5-F1
#
_entry.id   AF-A0A5E5BKR5-F1
#
_cell.length_a   1.000
_cell.length_b   1.000
_cell.length_c   1.000
_cell.angle_alpha   90.00
_cell.angle_beta   90.00
_cell.angle_gamma   90.00
#
_symmetry.space_group_name_H-M   'P 1'
#
loop_
_entity.id
_entity.type
_entity.pdbx_description
1 polymer ?
#
loop_
_entity_poly.entity_id
_entity_poly.type
_entity_poly.pdbx_seq_one_letter_code
_entity_poly.pdbx_strand_id
1 'polypeptide(L)'
;MRRTLERRIRQWRALEGPTQEVFFPQEHQPGVRGLSDFTDMSKLCVTIGGAPFGHRLYHFVLAFSRWEYANVVEGGREFRGSRSGIAERAMAGGRLSP
;
A
#
# COMPACT_ATOMS: atom_id res chain seq x y z
N MET A 1 -19.92 18.32 -47.66
CA MET A 1 -19.11 17.12 -47.95
C MET A 1 -18.06 16.84 -46.87
N ARG A 2 -17.09 17.74 -46.60
CA ARG A 2 -15.98 17.53 -45.63
C ARG A 2 -16.41 17.10 -44.22
N ARG A 3 -17.41 17.79 -43.64
CA ARG A 3 -17.99 17.48 -42.31
C ARG A 3 -18.50 16.05 -42.18
N THR A 4 -19.05 15.48 -43.24
CA THR A 4 -19.63 14.14 -43.25
C THR A 4 -18.54 13.07 -43.26
N LEU A 5 -17.46 13.31 -44.00
CA LEU A 5 -16.30 12.42 -44.09
C LEU A 5 -15.54 12.39 -42.77
N GLU A 6 -15.24 13.55 -42.18
CA GLU A 6 -14.56 13.66 -40.88
C GLU A 6 -15.34 12.94 -39.77
N ARG A 7 -16.68 13.04 -39.77
CA ARG A 7 -17.53 12.33 -38.80
C ARG A 7 -17.42 10.81 -38.96
N ARG A 8 -17.43 10.30 -40.19
CA ARG A 8 -17.30 8.86 -40.48
C ARG A 8 -15.91 8.34 -40.08
N ILE A 9 -14.85 9.10 -40.36
CA ILE A 9 -13.49 8.75 -39.95
C ILE A 9 -13.38 8.72 -38.42
N ARG A 10 -13.97 9.69 -37.70
CA ARG A 10 -13.99 9.71 -36.23
C ARG A 10 -14.75 8.52 -35.65
N GLN A 11 -15.88 8.17 -36.25
CA GLN A 11 -16.69 7.03 -35.82
C GLN A 11 -15.97 5.69 -36.06
N TRP A 12 -15.31 5.54 -37.20
CA TRP A 12 -14.48 4.36 -37.50
C TRP A 12 -13.29 4.23 -36.55
N ARG A 13 -12.57 5.33 -36.24
CA ARG A 13 -11.46 5.31 -35.28
C ARG A 13 -11.89 4.95 -33.85
N ALA A 14 -13.15 5.19 -33.48
CA ALA A 14 -13.67 4.83 -32.16
C ALA A 14 -14.05 3.34 -32.05
N LEU A 15 -14.35 2.68 -33.18
CA LEU A 15 -14.78 1.28 -33.23
C LEU A 15 -13.63 0.33 -33.58
N GLU A 16 -12.83 0.71 -34.58
CA GLU A 16 -11.81 -0.11 -35.23
C GLU A 16 -10.42 0.55 -35.17
N GLY A 17 -10.30 1.66 -34.44
CA GLY A 17 -9.01 2.32 -34.23
C GLY A 17 -8.06 1.43 -33.41
N PRO A 18 -6.75 1.68 -33.51
CA PRO A 18 -5.78 0.97 -32.69
C PRO A 18 -6.15 1.06 -31.21
N THR A 19 -5.96 -0.03 -30.48
CA THR A 19 -6.27 -0.11 -29.05
C THR A 19 -5.68 1.08 -28.33
N GLN A 20 -6.54 1.85 -27.67
CA GLN A 20 -6.09 2.97 -26.87
C GLN A 20 -5.35 2.42 -25.66
N GLU A 21 -4.19 2.98 -25.36
CA GLU A 21 -3.44 2.63 -24.16
C GLU A 21 -4.29 3.03 -22.94
N VAL A 22 -4.82 2.03 -22.24
CA VAL A 22 -5.63 2.25 -21.04
C VAL A 22 -4.70 2.30 -19.84
N PHE A 23 -4.61 3.47 -19.20
CA PHE A 23 -3.90 3.66 -17.95
C PHE A 23 -4.90 3.84 -16.80
N PHE A 24 -4.71 3.07 -15.73
CA PHE A 24 -5.46 3.22 -14.49
C PHE A 24 -4.57 3.89 -13.45
N PRO A 25 -4.73 5.21 -13.19
CA PRO A 25 -3.94 5.87 -12.16
C PRO A 25 -4.25 5.25 -10.80
N GLN A 26 -3.20 4.87 -10.07
CA GLN A 26 -3.33 4.45 -8.68
C GLN A 26 -3.38 5.68 -7.79
N GLU A 27 -4.55 6.32 -7.72
CA GLU A 27 -4.77 7.42 -6.79
C GLU A 27 -4.94 6.87 -5.37
N HIS A 28 -4.19 7.42 -4.43
CA HIS A 28 -4.26 7.04 -3.02
C HIS A 28 -4.68 8.26 -2.22
N GLN A 29 -5.92 8.27 -1.72
CA GLN A 29 -6.37 9.37 -0.88
C GLN A 29 -5.65 9.35 0.48
N PRO A 30 -5.26 10.51 1.04
CA PRO A 30 -4.65 10.60 2.35
C PRO A 30 -5.49 9.89 3.42
N GLY A 31 -4.87 9.04 4.24
CA GLY A 31 -5.53 8.36 5.37
C GLY A 31 -6.50 7.24 5.00
N VAL A 32 -6.76 6.96 3.73
CA VAL A 32 -7.75 5.95 3.31
C VAL A 32 -7.16 4.55 3.21
N ARG A 33 -5.91 4.41 2.78
CA ARG A 33 -5.27 3.11 2.53
C ARG A 33 -3.95 2.99 3.27
N GLY A 34 -3.81 1.91 4.03
CA GLY A 34 -2.56 1.45 4.62
C GLY A 34 -2.18 0.07 4.08
N LEU A 35 -0.88 -0.16 3.93
CA LEU A 35 -0.28 -1.46 3.62
C LEU A 35 0.31 -2.01 4.92
N SER A 36 0.19 -3.33 5.12
CA SER A 36 0.83 -3.97 6.27
C SER A 36 1.37 -5.33 5.91
N ASP A 37 2.57 -5.65 6.36
CA ASP A 37 3.17 -6.96 6.19
C ASP A 37 3.92 -7.42 7.46
N PHE A 38 4.42 -8.66 7.39
CA PHE A 38 5.31 -9.21 8.39
C PHE A 38 6.56 -9.74 7.71
N THR A 39 7.71 -9.41 8.29
CA THR A 39 8.99 -9.98 7.90
C THR A 39 9.43 -11.01 8.93
N ASP A 40 9.75 -12.23 8.46
CA ASP A 40 10.28 -13.29 9.30
C ASP A 40 11.73 -13.00 9.69
N MET A 41 11.99 -12.93 11.00
CA MET A 41 13.31 -12.58 11.54
C MET A 41 14.07 -13.80 12.07
N SER A 42 13.60 -15.02 11.77
CA SER A 42 14.24 -16.27 12.20
C SER A 42 15.72 -16.34 11.80
N LYS A 43 16.07 -15.83 10.62
CA LYS A 43 17.45 -15.80 10.10
C LYS A 43 18.40 -14.89 10.89
N LEU A 44 17.89 -13.94 11.67
CA LEU A 44 18.72 -13.06 12.49
C LEU A 44 19.21 -13.73 13.78
N CYS A 45 18.61 -14.87 14.18
CA CYS A 45 19.02 -15.65 15.36
C CYS A 45 19.17 -14.80 16.64
N VAL A 46 18.31 -13.79 16.82
CA VAL A 46 18.34 -12.92 17.99
C VAL A 46 18.12 -13.74 19.27
N THR A 47 18.88 -13.43 20.32
CA THR A 47 18.74 -14.07 21.63
C THR A 47 18.52 -13.03 22.72
N ILE A 48 17.61 -13.32 23.67
CA ILE A 48 17.36 -12.49 24.85
C ILE A 48 17.64 -13.36 26.08
N GLY A 49 18.53 -12.91 26.98
CA GLY A 49 18.91 -13.69 28.17
C GLY A 49 19.55 -15.05 27.84
N GLY A 50 20.17 -15.19 26.67
CA GLY A 50 20.77 -16.44 26.19
C GLY A 50 19.78 -17.43 25.55
N ALA A 51 18.48 -17.12 25.54
CA ALA A 51 17.46 -17.94 24.88
C ALA A 51 17.14 -17.40 23.46
N PRO A 52 16.91 -18.27 22.46
CA PRO A 52 16.45 -17.84 21.14
C PRO A 52 15.13 -17.07 21.20
N PHE A 53 15.09 -15.93 20.53
CA PHE A 53 13.94 -15.04 20.49
C PHE A 53 13.21 -15.15 19.14
N GLY A 54 12.15 -15.95 19.11
CA GLY A 54 11.28 -16.10 17.94
C GLY A 54 10.39 -14.88 17.74
N HIS A 55 10.77 -14.01 16.80
CA HIS A 55 10.06 -12.77 16.54
C HIS A 55 9.88 -12.51 15.03
N ARG A 56 8.97 -11.59 14.73
CA ARG A 56 8.81 -10.97 13.42
C ARG A 56 8.78 -9.46 13.54
N LEU A 57 9.07 -8.80 12.43
CA LEU A 57 8.82 -7.37 12.30
C LEU A 57 7.48 -7.16 11.61
N TYR A 58 6.56 -6.49 12.28
CA TYR A 58 5.38 -5.90 11.66
C TYR A 58 5.77 -4.57 11.03
N HIS A 59 5.41 -4.34 9.77
CA HIS A 59 5.61 -3.07 9.07
C HIS A 59 4.28 -2.56 8.53
N PHE A 60 4.02 -1.27 8.72
CA PHE A 60 2.83 -0.58 8.25
C PHE A 60 3.22 0.70 7.53
N VAL A 61 2.57 0.97 6.39
CA VAL A 61 2.82 2.15 5.56
C VAL A 61 1.52 2.79 5.10
N LEU A 62 1.38 4.11 5.21
CA LEU A 62 0.29 4.85 4.56
C LEU A 62 0.57 5.01 3.05
N ALA A 63 -0.36 4.57 2.21
CA ALA A 63 -0.15 4.51 0.76
C ALA A 63 0.05 5.89 0.12
N PHE A 64 -0.56 6.94 0.69
CA PHE A 64 -0.42 8.31 0.20
C PHE A 64 0.90 8.96 0.67
N SER A 65 1.10 9.06 1.99
CA SER A 65 2.22 9.84 2.56
C SER A 65 3.52 9.05 2.69
N ARG A 66 3.47 7.74 2.51
CA ARG A 66 4.57 6.80 2.81
C ARG A 66 5.07 6.89 4.25
N TRP A 67 4.29 7.44 5.18
CA TRP A 67 4.63 7.39 6.59
C TRP A 67 4.64 5.93 7.05
N GLU A 68 5.68 5.54 7.78
CA GLU A 68 5.96 4.15 8.14
C GLU A 68 5.98 3.95 9.65
N TYR A 69 5.53 2.76 10.08
CA TYR A 69 5.61 2.31 11.46
C TYR A 69 6.04 0.84 11.49
N ALA A 70 6.95 0.50 12.39
CA ALA A 70 7.38 -0.88 12.59
C ALA A 70 7.33 -1.28 14.07
N ASN A 71 7.04 -2.55 14.32
CA ASN A 71 6.96 -3.10 15.67
C ASN A 71 7.44 -4.55 15.71
N VAL A 72 8.15 -4.92 16.78
CA VAL A 72 8.58 -6.29 17.03
C VAL A 72 7.42 -7.06 17.64
N VAL A 73 7.04 -8.17 17.00
CA VAL A 73 5.97 -9.05 17.46
C VAL A 73 6.57 -10.37 17.90
N GLU A 74 6.31 -10.72 19.16
CA GLU A 74 6.68 -12.01 19.74
C GLU A 74 5.67 -13.09 19.34
N GLY A 75 6.17 -14.25 18.91
CA GLY A 75 5.34 -15.43 18.67
C GLY A 75 5.27 -15.89 17.21
N GLY A 76 5.48 -17.19 17.04
CA GLY A 76 5.33 -17.85 15.75
C GLY A 76 3.85 -18.07 15.42
N ARG A 77 3.45 -17.56 14.25
CA ARG A 77 2.26 -17.91 13.44
C ARG A 77 0.99 -17.07 13.60
N GLU A 78 0.68 -16.47 14.75
CA GLU A 78 -0.58 -15.71 14.91
C GLU A 78 -0.37 -14.28 15.46
N PHE A 79 -0.73 -13.26 14.67
CA PHE A 79 -0.70 -11.86 15.11
C PHE A 79 -1.98 -11.54 15.90
N ARG A 80 -1.81 -11.25 17.19
CA ARG A 80 -2.85 -10.67 18.04
C ARG A 80 -2.52 -9.21 18.37
N GLY A 81 -1.84 -8.51 17.47
CA GLY A 81 -1.60 -7.08 17.67
C GLY A 81 -2.90 -6.30 17.48
N SER A 82 -3.20 -5.45 18.46
CA SER A 82 -4.44 -4.68 18.46
C SER A 82 -4.48 -3.71 17.28
N ARG A 83 -5.46 -3.89 16.37
CA ARG A 83 -5.74 -2.97 15.26
C ARG A 83 -6.01 -1.54 15.72
N SER A 84 -6.33 -1.32 17.01
CA SER A 84 -6.58 0.01 17.54
C SER A 84 -5.32 0.90 17.56
N GLY A 85 -4.15 0.35 17.89
CA GLY A 85 -2.94 1.15 18.08
C GLY A 85 -2.31 1.67 16.78
N ILE A 86 -2.51 0.97 15.66
CA ILE A 86 -1.98 1.36 14.35
C ILE A 86 -2.73 2.56 13.77
N ALA A 87 -4.07 2.59 13.92
CA ALA A 87 -4.89 3.68 13.41
C ALA A 87 -4.63 4.97 14.19
N GLU A 88 -4.53 4.89 15.52
CA GLU A 88 -4.23 6.02 16.37
C GLU A 88 -2.85 6.63 16.06
N ARG A 89 -1.81 5.79 15.92
CA ARG A 89 -0.46 6.25 15.58
C ARG A 89 -0.37 6.84 14.17
N ALA A 90 -1.08 6.26 13.19
CA ALA A 90 -1.16 6.80 11.85
C ALA A 90 -1.85 8.18 11.81
N MET A 91 -2.92 8.37 12.60
CA MET A 91 -3.60 9.66 12.73
C MET A 91 -2.74 10.72 13.43
N ALA A 92 -1.91 10.31 14.41
CA ALA A 92 -0.95 11.19 15.06
C ALA A 92 0.21 11.59 14.14
N GLY A 93 0.71 10.66 13.31
CA GLY A 93 1.78 10.93 12.34
C GLY A 93 1.34 11.75 11.11
N GLY A 94 0.05 11.69 10.75
CA GLY A 94 -0.53 12.44 9.64
C GLY A 94 -0.79 13.93 9.91
N ARG A 95 -0.54 14.43 11.13
CA ARG A 95 -0.77 15.84 11.51
C ARG A 95 0.38 16.80 11.17
N LEU A 96 1.45 16.31 10.54
CA LEU A 96 2.58 17.15 10.12
C LEU A 96 2.56 17.38 8.61
N SER A 97 1.70 18.30 8.16
CA SER A 97 1.89 19.10 6.94
C SER A 97 0.96 20.34 7.03
N PRO A 98 1.49 21.58 7.01
CA PRO A 98 0.68 22.78 6.79
C PRO A 98 0.17 22.88 5.35
#